data_AF-A0A2G8K6V9-F1
#
_entry.id   AF-A0A2G8K6V9-F1
#
_cell.length_a   1.000
_cell.length_b   1.000
_cell.length_c   1.000
_cell.angle_alpha   90.00
_cell.angle_beta   90.00
_cell.angle_gamma   90.00
#
_symmetry.space_group_name_H-M   'P 1'
#
loop_
_entity.id
_entity.type
_entity.pdbx_description
1 polymer ?
#
loop_
_entity_poly.entity_id
_entity_poly.type
_entity_poly.pdbx_seq_one_letter_code
_entity_poly.pdbx_strand_id
1 'polypeptide(L)'
;MKLYIRQDYQQLQDCVRQSTQKETIFLRRHPSEIWVNNYNPTLLMAWDANMDIQFVLDAYSCIMYIISISAKQNEDGDLLKTAQQEARDGNLQVMDEFRKLGSVYLHHREVSVMESVYRVTGMHLKQCSRQVIFIPTDLDCQRLSVPLQRLQNREEDTDEIWMPNINDRYLERPQS
;
A
#
# COMPACT_ATOMS: atom_id res chain seq x y z
N MET A 1 44.53 12.53 12.47
CA MET A 1 45.13 11.58 11.53
C MET A 1 44.02 11.02 10.64
N LYS A 2 43.72 11.68 9.51
CA LYS A 2 42.72 11.19 8.55
C LYS A 2 43.42 10.22 7.61
N LEU A 3 43.22 8.92 7.83
CA LEU A 3 43.65 7.88 6.89
C LEU A 3 42.78 8.02 5.64
N TYR A 4 43.29 8.72 4.63
CA TYR A 4 42.73 8.67 3.28
C TYR A 4 43.03 7.29 2.71
N ILE A 5 42.14 6.33 2.96
CA ILE A 5 42.12 5.09 2.21
C ILE A 5 41.61 5.46 0.82
N ARG A 6 42.53 5.70 -0.11
CA ARG A 6 42.25 5.83 -1.53
C ARG A 6 41.96 4.42 -2.06
N GLN A 7 40.79 3.88 -1.74
CA GLN A 7 40.33 2.60 -2.27
C GLN A 7 39.88 2.81 -3.72
N ASP A 8 40.41 2.02 -4.65
CA ASP A 8 39.97 2.09 -6.03
C ASP A 8 38.62 1.38 -6.17
N TYR A 9 37.73 1.93 -7.01
CA TYR A 9 36.39 1.39 -7.30
C TYR A 9 36.42 -0.11 -7.63
N GLN A 10 37.48 -0.55 -8.32
CA GLN A 10 37.71 -1.94 -8.70
C GLN A 10 37.83 -2.87 -7.48
N GLN A 11 38.57 -2.44 -6.45
CA GLN A 11 38.75 -3.23 -5.23
C GLN A 11 37.43 -3.42 -4.49
N LEU A 12 36.61 -2.36 -4.46
CA LEU A 12 35.31 -2.41 -3.82
C LEU A 12 34.33 -3.32 -4.59
N GLN A 13 34.36 -3.29 -5.93
CA GLN A 13 33.62 -4.25 -6.75
C GLN A 13 34.02 -5.70 -6.49
N ASP A 14 35.32 -5.98 -6.41
CA ASP A 14 35.82 -7.34 -6.19
C ASP A 14 35.48 -7.85 -4.78
N CYS A 15 35.56 -7.01 -3.75
CA CYS A 15 35.11 -7.35 -2.40
C CYS A 15 33.61 -7.67 -2.34
N VAL A 16 32.77 -6.85 -2.99
CA VAL A 16 31.32 -7.08 -3.03
C VAL A 16 30.98 -8.39 -3.75
N ARG A 17 31.69 -8.70 -4.86
CA ARG A 17 31.55 -9.97 -5.59
C ARG A 17 31.93 -11.18 -4.74
N GLN A 18 32.98 -11.07 -3.93
CA GLN A 18 33.39 -12.16 -3.03
C GLN A 18 32.44 -12.33 -1.83
N SER A 19 31.86 -11.23 -1.34
CA SER A 19 30.99 -11.25 -0.16
C SER A 19 29.54 -11.65 -0.46
N THR A 20 29.07 -11.55 -1.71
CA THR A 20 27.65 -11.70 -2.03
C THR A 20 27.40 -12.94 -2.88
N GLN A 21 26.60 -13.86 -2.37
CA GLN A 21 26.21 -15.09 -3.09
C GLN A 21 25.01 -14.87 -4.03
N LYS A 22 24.30 -13.75 -3.89
CA LYS A 22 23.11 -13.41 -4.67
C LYS A 22 23.43 -12.37 -5.75
N GLU A 23 22.72 -12.45 -6.86
CA GLU A 23 22.77 -11.43 -7.89
C GLU A 23 22.37 -10.07 -7.28
N THR A 24 23.26 -9.08 -7.39
CA THR A 24 23.13 -7.78 -6.71
C THR A 24 23.56 -6.68 -7.65
N ILE A 25 22.75 -5.63 -7.77
CA ILE A 25 23.10 -4.45 -8.56
C ILE A 25 24.06 -3.59 -7.74
N PHE A 26 25.26 -3.43 -8.28
CA PHE A 26 26.27 -2.55 -7.71
C PHE A 26 26.31 -1.22 -8.46
N LEU A 27 25.90 -0.13 -7.81
CA LEU A 27 25.90 1.20 -8.40
C LEU A 27 27.30 1.82 -8.38
N ARG A 28 27.62 2.59 -9.44
CA ARG A 28 28.88 3.31 -9.51
C ARG A 28 28.92 4.42 -8.45
N ARG A 29 29.85 4.31 -7.49
CA ARG A 29 29.98 5.21 -6.33
C ARG A 29 31.44 5.38 -5.95
N HIS A 30 31.77 6.52 -5.33
CA HIS A 30 33.08 6.71 -4.73
C HIS A 30 33.14 6.01 -3.35
N PRO A 31 34.28 5.45 -2.91
CA PRO A 31 34.39 4.82 -1.59
C PRO A 31 34.05 5.74 -0.41
N SER A 32 34.10 7.06 -0.59
CA SER A 32 33.65 8.02 0.44
C SER A 32 32.13 8.07 0.60
N GLU A 33 31.38 7.52 -0.35
CA GLU A 33 29.91 7.58 -0.42
C GLU A 33 29.25 6.29 0.10
N ILE A 34 30.00 5.41 0.77
CA ILE A 34 29.48 4.14 1.28
C ILE A 34 28.32 4.30 2.27
N TRP A 35 28.25 5.44 2.96
CA TRP A 35 27.20 5.78 3.93
C TRP A 35 26.05 6.60 3.33
N VAL A 36 26.06 6.82 2.02
CA VAL A 36 25.01 7.55 1.31
C VAL A 36 24.03 6.53 0.73
N ASN A 37 22.77 6.61 1.12
CA ASN A 37 21.73 5.73 0.58
C ASN A 37 21.52 5.96 -0.93
N ASN A 38 20.86 5.01 -1.59
CA ASN A 38 20.49 5.20 -2.99
C ASN A 38 19.38 6.24 -3.10
N TYR A 39 19.60 7.26 -3.92
CA TYR A 39 18.67 8.38 -4.08
C TYR A 39 18.49 8.74 -5.57
N ASN A 40 17.36 9.36 -5.89
CA ASN A 40 17.13 9.97 -7.19
C ASN A 40 17.38 11.48 -7.06
N PRO A 41 18.31 12.09 -7.81
CA PRO A 41 18.64 13.51 -7.67
C PRO A 41 17.45 14.44 -7.83
N THR A 42 16.56 14.16 -8.79
CA THR A 42 15.34 14.97 -9.03
C THR A 42 14.36 14.85 -7.88
N LEU A 43 14.15 13.63 -7.35
CA LEU A 43 13.28 13.44 -6.19
C LEU A 43 13.88 14.07 -4.94
N LEU A 44 15.21 14.06 -4.77
CA LEU A 44 15.87 14.69 -3.64
C LEU A 44 15.65 16.20 -3.65
N MET A 45 15.76 16.85 -4.81
CA MET A 45 15.46 18.28 -4.95
C MET A 45 14.00 18.62 -4.66
N ALA A 46 13.07 17.73 -5.02
CA ALA A 46 11.63 17.97 -4.86
C ALA A 46 11.12 17.65 -3.45
N TRP A 47 11.65 16.60 -2.82
CA TRP A 47 11.16 16.08 -1.54
C TRP A 47 12.01 16.57 -0.35
N ASP A 48 13.32 16.72 -0.53
CA ASP A 48 14.28 17.07 0.52
C ASP A 48 14.21 16.16 1.77
N ALA A 49 14.17 14.84 1.56
CA ALA A 49 14.29 13.85 2.64
C ALA A 49 15.15 12.64 2.26
N ASN A 50 15.54 11.87 3.27
CA ASN A 50 16.28 10.62 3.07
C ASN A 50 15.47 9.63 2.22
N MET A 51 16.14 9.02 1.25
CA MET A 51 15.56 8.01 0.36
C MET A 51 16.39 6.74 0.42
N ASP A 52 15.72 5.60 0.27
CA ASP A 52 16.34 4.29 0.16
C ASP A 52 15.74 3.54 -1.03
N ILE A 53 16.34 3.76 -2.22
CA ILE A 53 15.84 3.23 -3.49
C ILE A 53 16.64 1.98 -3.88
N GLN A 54 15.98 0.83 -4.00
CA GLN A 54 16.63 -0.41 -4.41
C GLN A 54 15.97 -1.02 -5.65
N PHE A 55 16.80 -1.60 -6.53
CA PHE A 55 16.32 -2.37 -7.66
C PHE A 55 15.78 -3.73 -7.19
N VAL A 56 14.60 -4.09 -7.69
CA VAL A 56 13.99 -5.40 -7.44
C VAL A 56 14.50 -6.38 -8.49
N LEU A 57 15.40 -7.28 -8.08
CA LEU A 57 15.94 -8.34 -8.92
C LEU A 57 15.10 -9.63 -8.87
N ASP A 58 14.46 -9.87 -7.73
CA ASP A 58 13.61 -11.02 -7.49
C ASP A 58 12.30 -10.56 -6.83
N ALA A 59 11.18 -10.87 -7.48
CA ALA A 59 9.86 -10.52 -6.99
C ALA A 59 9.56 -11.20 -5.63
N TYR A 60 10.04 -12.42 -5.43
CA TYR A 60 9.85 -13.13 -4.17
C TYR A 60 10.59 -12.43 -3.02
N SER A 61 11.85 -12.06 -3.23
CA SER A 61 12.63 -11.28 -2.26
C SER A 61 11.98 -9.93 -1.92
N CYS A 62 11.37 -9.26 -2.89
CA CYS A 62 10.60 -8.03 -2.66
C CYS A 62 9.37 -8.27 -1.79
N ILE A 63 8.58 -9.30 -2.10
CA ILE A 63 7.40 -9.68 -1.31
C ILE A 63 7.81 -10.03 0.12
N MET A 64 8.86 -10.84 0.31
CA MET A 64 9.35 -11.21 1.62
C MET A 64 9.86 -10.02 2.42
N TYR A 65 10.52 -9.07 1.78
CA TYR A 65 10.93 -7.82 2.42
C TYR A 65 9.72 -7.01 2.90
N ILE A 66 8.70 -6.81 2.05
CA ILE A 66 7.46 -6.11 2.42
C ILE A 66 6.78 -6.80 3.60
N ILE A 67 6.61 -8.13 3.53
CA ILE A 67 6.02 -8.93 4.62
C ILE A 67 6.83 -8.76 5.90
N SER A 68 8.16 -8.76 5.84
CA SER A 68 9.00 -8.60 7.01
C SER A 68 8.83 -7.25 7.71
N ILE A 69 8.58 -6.17 6.94
CA ILE A 69 8.32 -4.85 7.49
C ILE A 69 6.92 -4.80 8.11
N SER A 70 5.92 -5.30 7.39
CA SER A 70 4.55 -5.39 7.93
C SER A 70 4.49 -6.25 9.18
N ALA A 71 5.30 -7.31 9.26
CA ALA A 71 5.37 -8.19 10.41
C ALA A 71 6.09 -7.56 11.61
N LYS A 72 7.06 -6.66 11.39
CA LYS A 72 7.78 -5.95 12.45
C LYS A 72 6.91 -4.94 13.21
N GLN A 73 5.79 -4.50 12.65
CA GLN A 73 4.85 -3.62 13.33
C GLN A 73 3.94 -4.35 14.34
N ASN A 74 4.04 -5.67 14.46
CA ASN A 74 3.15 -6.45 15.30
C ASN A 74 3.66 -6.54 16.75
N GLU A 75 3.60 -5.43 17.50
CA GLU A 75 3.44 -5.53 18.96
C GLU A 75 2.00 -5.92 19.34
N ASP A 76 1.03 -5.74 18.42
CA ASP A 76 -0.39 -6.08 18.59
C ASP A 76 -0.70 -7.59 18.56
N GLY A 77 0.31 -8.44 18.41
CA GLY A 77 0.14 -9.88 18.23
C GLY A 77 -0.60 -10.55 19.38
N ASP A 78 -0.40 -10.10 20.62
CA ASP A 78 -1.06 -10.68 21.79
C ASP A 78 -2.50 -10.20 21.94
N LEU A 79 -2.77 -8.93 21.64
CA LEU A 79 -4.13 -8.37 21.63
C LEU A 79 -5.02 -9.05 20.58
N LEU A 80 -4.47 -9.31 19.39
CA LEU A 80 -5.17 -10.05 18.34
C LEU A 80 -5.39 -11.53 18.71
N LYS A 81 -4.42 -12.17 19.37
CA LYS A 81 -4.59 -13.55 19.88
C LYS A 81 -5.72 -13.61 20.91
N THR A 82 -5.77 -12.67 21.86
CA THR A 82 -6.84 -12.60 22.86
C THR A 82 -8.20 -12.39 22.18
N ALA A 83 -8.31 -11.44 21.25
CA ALA A 83 -9.56 -11.19 20.52
C ALA A 83 -10.03 -12.39 19.71
N GLN A 84 -9.10 -13.15 19.11
CA GLN A 84 -9.39 -14.39 18.41
C GLN A 84 -9.90 -15.48 19.38
N GLN A 85 -9.25 -15.62 20.53
CA GLN A 85 -9.60 -16.63 21.53
C GLN A 85 -11.00 -16.38 22.10
N GLU A 86 -11.30 -15.13 22.45
CA GLU A 86 -12.64 -14.71 22.87
C GLU A 86 -13.72 -14.96 21.80
N ALA A 87 -13.39 -14.75 20.53
CA ALA A 87 -14.34 -14.95 19.44
C ALA A 87 -14.66 -16.44 19.23
N ARG A 88 -13.66 -17.31 19.41
CA ARG A 88 -13.83 -18.78 19.38
C ARG A 88 -14.62 -19.27 20.58
N ASP A 89 -14.32 -18.78 21.78
CA ASP A 89 -15.03 -19.15 23.01
C ASP A 89 -16.50 -18.72 22.97
N GLY A 90 -16.81 -17.64 22.25
CA GLY A 90 -18.17 -17.17 21.98
C GLY A 90 -18.95 -17.96 20.92
N ASN A 91 -18.36 -18.99 20.28
CA ASN A 91 -18.97 -19.76 19.18
C ASN A 91 -19.55 -18.87 18.05
N LEU A 92 -18.88 -17.75 17.75
CA LEU A 92 -19.30 -16.86 16.67
C LEU A 92 -19.15 -17.55 15.31
N GLN A 93 -19.99 -17.18 14.34
CA GLN A 93 -19.73 -17.55 12.95
C GLN A 93 -18.38 -16.99 12.50
N VAL A 94 -17.70 -17.71 11.59
CA VAL A 94 -16.37 -17.35 11.06
C VAL A 94 -16.32 -15.91 10.54
N MET A 95 -17.38 -15.42 9.91
CA MET A 95 -17.43 -14.03 9.44
C MET A 95 -17.53 -13.00 10.56
N ASP A 96 -18.22 -13.33 11.65
CA ASP A 96 -18.35 -12.43 12.79
C ASP A 96 -17.08 -12.44 13.65
N GLU A 97 -16.39 -13.59 13.75
CA GLU A 97 -15.03 -13.67 14.29
C GLU A 97 -14.08 -12.76 13.50
N PHE A 98 -14.09 -12.86 12.16
CA PHE A 98 -13.22 -12.03 11.32
C PHE A 98 -13.55 -10.53 11.43
N ARG A 99 -14.82 -10.16 11.51
CA ARG A 99 -15.24 -8.76 11.75
C ARG A 99 -14.78 -8.25 13.10
N LYS A 100 -14.94 -9.04 14.18
CA LYS A 100 -14.48 -8.67 15.52
C LYS A 100 -12.96 -8.47 15.54
N LEU A 101 -12.21 -9.41 14.97
CA LEU A 101 -10.76 -9.34 14.87
C LEU A 101 -10.29 -8.12 14.05
N GLY A 102 -10.92 -7.89 12.89
CA GLY A 102 -10.63 -6.74 12.04
C GLY A 102 -10.93 -5.40 12.71
N SER A 103 -12.02 -5.32 13.48
CA SER A 103 -12.36 -4.12 14.26
C SER A 103 -11.31 -3.83 15.34
N VAL A 104 -10.93 -4.85 16.12
CA VAL A 104 -9.91 -4.73 17.16
C VAL A 104 -8.57 -4.29 16.56
N TYR A 105 -8.16 -4.92 15.46
CA TYR A 105 -6.95 -4.52 14.73
C TYR A 105 -7.01 -3.05 14.30
N LEU A 106 -8.09 -2.61 13.65
CA LEU A 106 -8.18 -1.23 13.15
C LEU A 106 -8.18 -0.16 14.24
N HIS A 107 -8.69 -0.48 15.44
CA HIS A 107 -8.71 0.45 16.57
C HIS A 107 -7.38 0.55 17.31
N HIS A 108 -6.68 -0.57 17.46
CA HIS A 108 -5.44 -0.64 18.23
C HIS A 108 -4.17 -0.53 17.39
N ARG A 109 -4.29 -0.67 16.07
CA ARG A 109 -3.15 -0.56 15.16
C ARG A 109 -2.46 0.79 15.33
N GLU A 110 -1.21 0.71 15.74
CA GLU A 110 -0.33 1.87 15.76
C GLU A 110 0.06 2.28 14.34
N VAL A 111 0.06 3.58 14.10
CA VAL A 111 0.42 4.18 12.82
C VAL A 111 1.51 5.21 13.02
N SER A 112 2.46 5.28 12.08
CA SER A 112 3.49 6.31 12.14
C SER A 112 2.87 7.72 12.06
N VAL A 113 3.61 8.73 12.55
CA VAL A 113 3.20 10.14 12.44
C VAL A 113 2.90 10.51 10.99
N MET A 114 3.74 10.08 10.05
CA MET A 114 3.55 10.36 8.62
C MET A 114 2.28 9.72 8.08
N GLU A 115 2.03 8.44 8.40
CA GLU A 115 0.79 7.77 7.99
C GLU A 115 -0.44 8.47 8.58
N SER A 116 -0.36 8.91 9.83
CA SER A 116 -1.43 9.64 10.51
C SER A 116 -1.75 10.96 9.81
N VAL A 117 -0.73 11.74 9.46
CA VAL A 117 -0.89 13.00 8.70
C VAL A 117 -1.57 12.71 7.36
N TYR A 118 -1.14 11.69 6.63
CA TYR A 118 -1.76 11.32 5.35
C TYR A 118 -3.24 10.95 5.51
N ARG A 119 -3.58 10.17 6.56
CA ARG A 119 -4.96 9.76 6.83
C ARG A 119 -5.84 10.95 7.25
N VAL A 120 -5.36 11.81 8.14
CA VAL A 120 -6.11 12.98 8.64
C VAL A 120 -6.34 14.02 7.55
N THR A 121 -5.37 14.20 6.66
CA THR A 121 -5.46 15.15 5.53
C THR A 121 -6.19 14.59 4.32
N GLY A 122 -6.62 13.31 4.34
CA GLY A 122 -7.27 12.66 3.22
C GLY A 122 -6.36 12.42 2.01
N MET A 123 -5.04 12.43 2.21
CA MET A 123 -4.07 12.16 1.17
C MET A 123 -4.04 10.67 0.79
N HIS A 124 -3.73 10.40 -0.48
CA HIS A 124 -3.64 9.04 -0.99
C HIS A 124 -2.42 8.32 -0.40
N LEU A 125 -2.64 7.25 0.37
CA LEU A 125 -1.58 6.38 0.90
C LEU A 125 -0.88 5.56 -0.20
N LYS A 126 -1.51 5.42 -1.37
CA LYS A 126 -0.98 4.72 -2.53
C LYS A 126 -1.45 5.42 -3.80
N GLN A 127 -0.55 5.56 -4.76
CA GLN A 127 -0.89 5.89 -6.14
C GLN A 127 -0.35 4.82 -7.08
N CYS A 128 -1.11 4.51 -8.13
CA CYS A 128 -0.72 3.57 -9.17
C CYS A 128 -1.20 4.09 -10.51
N SER A 129 -0.42 3.85 -11.56
CA SER A 129 -0.77 4.24 -12.94
C SER A 129 -2.00 3.48 -13.48
N ARG A 130 -2.32 2.34 -12.88
CA ARG A 130 -3.51 1.54 -13.20
C ARG A 130 -4.52 1.63 -12.07
N GLN A 131 -5.73 2.06 -12.39
CA GLN A 131 -6.84 2.05 -11.45
C GLN A 131 -7.36 0.62 -11.28
N VAL A 132 -7.66 0.23 -10.04
CA VAL A 132 -8.40 -0.99 -9.73
C VAL A 132 -9.80 -0.56 -9.31
N ILE A 133 -10.80 -0.99 -10.05
CA ILE A 133 -12.21 -0.73 -9.76
C ILE A 133 -12.89 -2.07 -9.48
N PHE A 134 -13.69 -2.11 -8.41
CA PHE A 134 -14.57 -3.24 -8.16
C PHE A 134 -15.82 -3.11 -9.02
N ILE A 135 -16.19 -4.16 -9.74
CA ILE A 135 -17.42 -4.21 -10.54
C ILE A 135 -18.39 -5.13 -9.78
N PRO A 136 -19.46 -4.58 -9.17
CA PRO A 136 -20.47 -5.42 -8.53
C PRO A 136 -21.22 -6.19 -9.62
N THR A 137 -21.14 -7.53 -9.57
CA THR A 137 -21.82 -8.45 -10.50
C THR A 137 -23.02 -9.15 -9.87
N ASP A 138 -23.34 -8.86 -8.61
CA ASP A 138 -24.46 -9.46 -7.90
C ASP A 138 -25.80 -8.99 -8.48
N LEU A 139 -26.78 -9.90 -8.54
CA LEU A 139 -28.15 -9.56 -8.97
C LEU A 139 -28.79 -8.52 -8.04
N ASP A 140 -28.58 -8.65 -6.74
CA ASP A 140 -29.10 -7.75 -5.70
C ASP A 140 -28.05 -6.70 -5.27
N CYS A 141 -27.30 -6.17 -6.24
CA CYS A 141 -26.36 -5.10 -5.92
C CYS A 141 -27.10 -3.89 -5.33
N GLN A 142 -26.68 -3.44 -4.14
CA GLN A 142 -27.24 -2.22 -3.55
C GLN A 142 -26.92 -1.05 -4.49
N ARG A 143 -27.96 -0.51 -5.13
CA ARG A 143 -27.85 0.66 -6.00
C ARG A 143 -28.10 1.91 -5.17
N LEU A 144 -27.29 2.93 -5.43
CA LEU A 144 -27.57 4.26 -4.88
C LEU A 144 -28.73 4.87 -5.67
N SER A 145 -29.70 5.45 -4.96
CA SER A 145 -30.70 6.29 -5.60
C SER A 145 -30.06 7.59 -6.09
N VAL A 146 -30.66 8.24 -7.07
CA VAL A 146 -30.30 9.62 -7.38
C VAL A 146 -30.55 10.53 -6.16
N PRO A 147 -29.82 11.66 -6.01
CA PRO A 147 -30.01 12.56 -4.89
C PRO A 147 -31.46 13.07 -4.79
N LEU A 148 -31.98 13.19 -3.56
CA LEU A 148 -33.36 13.65 -3.30
C LEU A 148 -33.70 14.98 -3.99
N GLN A 149 -32.75 15.92 -4.06
CA GLN A 149 -32.93 17.21 -4.75
C GLN A 149 -33.22 17.04 -6.25
N ARG A 150 -32.68 16.00 -6.90
CA ARG A 150 -32.98 15.71 -8.32
C ARG A 150 -34.32 15.01 -8.48
N LEU A 151 -34.76 14.24 -7.48
CA LEU A 151 -36.06 13.58 -7.48
C LEU A 151 -37.19 14.59 -7.29
N GLN A 152 -37.02 15.57 -6.39
CA GLN A 152 -38.03 16.58 -6.08
C GLN A 152 -38.32 17.54 -7.25
N ASN A 153 -37.34 17.76 -8.14
CA ASN A 153 -37.44 18.66 -9.27
C ASN A 153 -37.90 17.96 -10.57
N ARG A 154 -38.28 16.67 -10.51
CA ARG A 154 -38.77 15.93 -11.69
C ARG A 154 -40.30 16.00 -11.75
N GLU A 155 -40.82 16.28 -12.95
CA GLU A 155 -42.26 16.45 -13.23
C GLU A 155 -42.99 15.14 -13.54
N GLU A 156 -42.28 14.00 -13.69
CA GLU A 156 -42.88 12.72 -14.09
C GLU A 156 -42.50 11.54 -13.17
N ASP A 157 -43.49 10.68 -12.94
CA ASP A 157 -43.45 9.40 -12.20
C ASP A 157 -42.67 8.35 -13.02
N THR A 158 -41.36 8.56 -13.14
CA THR A 158 -40.45 7.69 -13.90
C THR A 158 -39.78 6.69 -12.95
N ASP A 159 -39.75 5.41 -13.31
CA ASP A 159 -39.11 4.30 -12.56
C ASP A 159 -37.57 4.45 -12.42
N GLU A 160 -37.00 5.55 -12.89
CA GLU A 160 -35.58 5.84 -12.98
C GLU A 160 -35.06 6.52 -11.69
N ILE A 161 -35.29 5.84 -10.56
CA ILE A 161 -34.90 6.27 -9.21
C ILE A 161 -33.42 5.95 -8.94
N TRP A 162 -32.85 5.02 -9.70
CA TRP A 162 -31.52 4.46 -9.48
C TRP A 162 -30.44 5.24 -10.24
N MET A 163 -29.28 5.42 -9.62
CA MET A 163 -28.10 5.92 -10.32
C MET A 163 -27.59 4.85 -11.31
N PRO A 164 -27.18 5.26 -12.53
CA PRO A 164 -26.57 4.35 -13.47
C PRO A 164 -25.24 3.83 -12.91
N ASN A 165 -25.13 2.50 -12.86
CA ASN A 165 -23.93 1.79 -12.45
C ASN A 165 -22.94 1.67 -13.63
N ILE A 166 -21.79 1.03 -13.39
CA ILE A 166 -20.77 0.85 -14.42
C ILE A 166 -21.25 -0.02 -15.59
N ASN A 167 -22.12 -1.00 -15.34
CA ASN A 167 -22.68 -1.88 -16.36
C ASN A 167 -23.66 -1.12 -17.27
N ASP A 168 -24.55 -0.30 -16.68
CA ASP A 168 -25.49 0.54 -17.43
C ASP A 168 -24.74 1.49 -18.36
N ARG A 169 -23.72 2.20 -17.85
CA ARG A 169 -22.87 3.09 -18.65
C ARG A 169 -22.12 2.35 -19.76
N TYR A 170 -21.72 1.11 -19.49
CA TYR A 170 -21.03 0.30 -20.48
C TYR A 170 -21.97 -0.21 -21.60
N LEU A 171 -23.23 -0.49 -21.26
CA LEU A 171 -24.28 -0.83 -22.24
C LEU A 171 -24.65 0.38 -23.10
N GLU A 172 -24.72 1.57 -22.51
CA GLU A 172 -25.04 2.84 -23.17
C GLU A 172 -23.83 3.48 -23.89
N ARG A 173 -22.69 2.79 -23.95
CA ARG A 173 -21.50 3.35 -24.59
C ARG A 173 -21.78 3.67 -26.07
N PRO A 174 -21.21 4.77 -26.60
CA PRO A 174 -21.30 5.06 -28.03
C PRO A 174 -20.81 3.87 -28.85
N GLN A 175 -21.60 3.42 -29.82
CA GLN A 175 -21.13 2.52 -30.87
C GLN A 175 -20.22 3.36 -31.77
N SER A 176 -18.94 2.95 -31.93
CA SER A 176 -18.02 3.64 -32.85
C SER A 176 -18.44 3.43 -34.29
#